data_AF-A0A5F0D2I8-F1
#
_entry.id   AF-A0A5F0D2I8-F1
#
_cell.length_a   1.000
_cell.length_b   1.000
_cell.length_c   1.000
_cell.angle_alpha   90.00
_cell.angle_beta   90.00
_cell.angle_gamma   90.00
#
_symmetry.space_group_name_H-M   'P 1'
#
loop_
_entity.id
_entity.type
_entity.pdbx_description
1 polymer ?
#
loop_
_entity_poly.entity_id
_entity_poly.type
_entity_poly.pdbx_seq_one_letter_code
_entity_poly.pdbx_strand_id
1 'polypeptide(L)'
;MNNLVLELTRTSALVAALGDSSAGFAGLSDAEVLAARGPIAALLRLSSTAAARLAGTIAERSRPQLGQSGLAARHGFGNPTLMVQHATGLSRIEAGRLLAVGVLMRETEMAERRAAEARDAQRLAQATAVAAAVAAAAAAEVAAAEAAEAAAAAALAAVQAQREADWEAAQWEAREADRAAVWAELHPDLPLPDAAPRPARPEAPPVAPVAPISPVAPISLVVPMPVIPLVEVVVPWQAPIVHAVAAGIFS
;
A
#
# COMPACT_ATOMS: atom_id res chain seq x y z
N MET A 1 23.58 -14.14 7.52
CA MET A 1 24.26 -14.45 8.81
C MET A 1 25.49 -15.35 8.69
N ASN A 2 25.64 -16.15 7.62
CA ASN A 2 26.83 -17.02 7.40
C ASN A 2 28.18 -16.27 7.32
N ASN A 3 28.17 -14.98 7.01
CA ASN A 3 29.39 -14.19 6.87
C ASN A 3 30.09 -13.94 8.23
N LEU A 4 29.35 -13.66 9.31
CA LEU A 4 29.96 -13.34 10.61
C LEU A 4 30.75 -14.52 11.21
N VAL A 5 30.18 -15.73 11.14
CA VAL A 5 30.82 -16.94 11.67
C VAL A 5 32.10 -17.24 10.89
N LEU A 6 32.04 -17.18 9.55
CA LEU A 6 33.21 -17.40 8.71
C LEU A 6 34.31 -16.37 8.97
N GLU A 7 33.95 -15.08 9.07
CA GLU A 7 34.90 -14.00 9.35
C GLU A 7 35.51 -14.10 10.75
N LEU A 8 34.72 -14.46 11.77
CA LEU A 8 35.24 -14.72 13.12
C LEU A 8 36.23 -15.89 13.13
N THR A 9 35.88 -17.03 12.53
CA THR A 9 36.78 -18.19 12.44
C THR A 9 38.06 -17.85 11.71
N ARG A 10 37.96 -17.17 10.56
CA ARG A 10 39.10 -16.77 9.76
C ARG A 10 40.01 -15.80 10.50
N THR A 11 39.46 -14.72 11.07
CA THR A 11 40.24 -13.71 11.78
C THR A 11 40.85 -14.27 13.06
N SER A 12 40.15 -15.15 13.78
CA SER A 12 40.70 -15.86 14.94
C SER A 12 41.88 -16.74 14.55
N ALA A 13 41.79 -17.49 13.44
CA ALA A 13 42.89 -18.31 12.95
C ALA A 13 44.10 -17.47 12.55
N LEU A 14 43.88 -16.34 11.87
CA LEU A 14 44.95 -15.41 11.50
C LEU A 14 45.65 -14.80 12.72
N VAL A 15 44.90 -14.45 13.78
CA VAL A 15 45.48 -13.93 15.01
C VAL A 15 46.25 -15.02 15.77
N ALA A 16 45.71 -16.24 15.83
CA ALA A 16 46.38 -17.37 16.47
C ALA A 16 47.72 -17.72 15.79
N ALA A 17 47.83 -17.53 14.48
CA ALA A 17 49.06 -17.77 13.72
C ALA A 17 50.20 -16.78 14.03
N LEU A 18 49.92 -15.65 14.68
CA LEU A 18 50.95 -14.66 15.08
C LEU A 18 51.78 -15.11 16.29
N GLY A 19 51.32 -16.13 17.01
CA GLY A 19 51.93 -16.62 18.25
C GLY A 19 51.08 -16.36 19.48
N ASP A 20 51.38 -17.10 20.55
CA ASP A 20 50.64 -17.12 21.83
C ASP A 20 51.40 -16.47 22.98
N SER A 21 52.60 -15.94 22.71
CA SER A 21 53.50 -15.39 23.73
C SER A 21 54.18 -14.10 23.27
N SER A 22 54.59 -13.27 24.23
CA SER A 22 55.34 -12.04 23.95
C SER A 22 56.63 -12.29 23.17
N ALA A 23 57.28 -13.45 23.37
CA ALA A 23 58.47 -13.84 22.63
C ALA A 23 58.16 -14.14 21.16
N GLY A 24 57.00 -14.77 20.87
CA GLY A 24 56.53 -14.98 19.51
C GLY A 24 56.31 -13.67 18.76
N PHE A 25 55.67 -12.69 19.41
CA PHE A 25 55.52 -11.34 18.85
C PHE A 25 56.85 -10.61 18.65
N ALA A 26 57.83 -10.81 19.54
CA ALA A 26 59.16 -10.21 19.40
C ALA A 26 59.97 -10.78 18.24
N GLY A 27 59.61 -11.97 17.72
CA GLY A 27 60.24 -12.59 16.56
C GLY A 27 59.71 -12.13 15.21
N LEU A 28 58.63 -11.33 15.18
CA LEU A 28 58.04 -10.81 13.95
C LEU A 28 58.92 -9.73 13.32
N SER A 29 59.05 -9.74 12.01
CA SER A 29 59.62 -8.63 11.25
C SER A 29 58.70 -7.41 11.28
N ASP A 30 59.24 -6.22 11.02
CA ASP A 30 58.45 -4.97 10.94
C ASP A 30 57.27 -5.08 9.95
N ALA A 31 57.49 -5.75 8.81
CA ALA A 31 56.44 -5.98 7.82
C ALA A 31 55.31 -6.86 8.38
N GLU A 32 55.65 -7.92 9.12
CA GLU A 32 54.68 -8.81 9.77
C GLU A 32 53.93 -8.11 10.90
N VAL A 33 54.61 -7.30 11.72
CA VAL A 33 53.97 -6.47 12.76
C VAL A 33 52.96 -5.51 12.12
N LEU A 34 53.31 -4.85 11.02
CA LEU A 34 52.41 -3.93 10.33
C LEU A 34 51.22 -4.66 9.72
N ALA A 35 51.41 -5.87 9.19
CA ALA A 35 50.35 -6.72 8.64
C ALA A 35 49.41 -7.29 9.73
N ALA A 36 49.95 -7.63 10.91
CA ALA A 36 49.22 -8.22 12.03
C ALA A 36 48.11 -7.31 12.61
N ARG A 37 48.27 -5.98 12.51
CA ARG A 37 47.29 -5.00 13.02
C ARG A 37 45.89 -5.20 12.44
N GLY A 38 45.80 -5.54 11.16
CA GLY A 38 44.53 -5.70 10.44
C GLY A 38 43.66 -6.83 11.03
N PRO A 39 44.17 -8.08 11.04
CA PRO A 39 43.47 -9.22 11.64
C PRO A 39 43.11 -9.02 13.11
N ILE A 40 44.02 -8.46 13.94
CA ILE A 40 43.75 -8.19 15.36
C ILE A 40 42.59 -7.20 15.50
N ALA A 41 42.65 -6.07 14.78
CA ALA A 41 41.59 -5.08 14.83
C ALA A 41 40.25 -5.63 14.30
N ALA A 42 40.28 -6.50 13.29
CA ALA A 42 39.09 -7.18 12.78
C ALA A 42 38.46 -8.09 13.84
N LEU A 43 39.26 -8.94 14.50
CA LEU A 43 38.77 -9.84 15.55
C LEU A 43 38.16 -9.06 16.73
N LEU A 44 38.80 -7.97 17.15
CA LEU A 44 38.28 -7.08 18.20
C LEU A 44 36.94 -6.45 17.81
N ARG A 45 36.83 -5.92 16.58
CA ARG A 45 35.58 -5.32 16.09
C ARG A 45 34.45 -6.35 15.99
N LEU A 46 34.71 -7.52 15.43
CA LEU A 46 33.71 -8.58 15.27
C LEU A 46 33.23 -9.09 16.64
N SER A 47 34.16 -9.32 17.56
CA SER A 47 33.85 -9.73 18.94
C SER A 47 33.06 -8.66 19.68
N SER A 48 33.46 -7.39 19.58
CA SER A 48 32.75 -6.26 20.20
C SER A 48 31.33 -6.10 19.64
N THR A 49 31.15 -6.33 18.33
CA THR A 49 29.82 -6.31 17.69
C THR A 49 28.93 -7.43 18.24
N ALA A 50 29.46 -8.64 18.37
CA ALA A 50 28.73 -9.76 18.95
C ALA A 50 28.38 -9.49 20.43
N ALA A 51 29.32 -8.96 21.20
CA ALA A 51 29.12 -8.59 22.60
C ALA A 51 28.06 -7.48 22.75
N ALA A 52 28.07 -6.47 21.89
CA ALA A 52 27.05 -5.41 21.90
C ALA A 52 25.65 -5.97 21.61
N ARG A 53 25.49 -6.85 20.62
CA ARG A 53 24.20 -7.52 20.34
C ARG A 53 23.67 -8.30 21.53
N LEU A 54 24.55 -9.05 22.21
CA LEU A 54 24.19 -9.76 23.43
C LEU A 54 23.83 -8.80 24.56
N ALA A 55 24.60 -7.73 24.74
CA ALA A 55 24.35 -6.69 25.75
C ALA A 55 23.00 -5.99 25.54
N GLY A 56 22.62 -5.71 24.29
CA GLY A 56 21.29 -5.18 23.96
C GLY A 56 20.16 -6.13 24.34
N THR A 57 20.37 -7.45 24.18
CA THR A 57 19.41 -8.47 24.64
C THR A 57 19.33 -8.53 26.18
N ILE A 58 20.47 -8.42 26.86
CA ILE A 58 20.53 -8.35 28.33
C ILE A 58 19.80 -7.11 28.84
N ALA A 59 19.99 -5.96 28.20
CA ALA A 59 19.33 -4.70 28.55
C ALA A 59 17.81 -4.81 28.44
N GLU A 60 17.30 -5.31 27.31
CA GLU A 60 15.87 -5.52 27.10
C GLU A 60 15.28 -6.47 28.17
N ARG A 61 15.95 -7.59 28.42
CA ARG A 61 15.50 -8.59 29.40
C ARG A 61 15.71 -8.16 30.85
N SER A 62 16.37 -7.02 31.08
CA SER A 62 16.60 -6.44 32.41
C SER A 62 15.99 -5.04 32.52
N ARG A 63 15.05 -4.68 31.64
CA ARG A 63 14.42 -3.37 31.64
C ARG A 63 13.74 -3.08 32.99
N PRO A 64 13.68 -1.81 33.44
CA PRO A 64 13.16 -1.46 34.75
C PRO A 64 11.74 -1.97 35.03
N GLN A 65 10.90 -2.09 34.00
CA GLN A 65 9.52 -2.57 34.09
C GLN A 65 9.41 -4.03 34.55
N LEU A 66 10.49 -4.80 34.45
CA LEU A 66 10.53 -6.19 34.93
C LEU A 66 10.89 -6.28 36.42
N GLY A 67 11.36 -5.21 37.05
CA GLY A 67 11.78 -5.20 38.46
C GLY A 67 12.70 -6.38 38.80
N GLN A 68 12.33 -7.13 39.84
CA GLN A 68 13.07 -8.31 40.31
C GLN A 68 12.97 -9.53 39.36
N SER A 69 12.03 -9.53 38.43
CA SER A 69 11.93 -10.55 37.38
C SER A 69 12.87 -10.30 36.21
N GLY A 70 13.53 -9.13 36.15
CA GLY A 70 14.54 -8.82 35.14
C GLY A 70 15.75 -9.76 35.21
N LEU A 71 16.34 -10.05 34.05
CA LEU A 71 17.45 -11.01 33.91
C LEU A 71 18.62 -10.67 34.86
N ALA A 72 19.08 -9.42 34.87
CA ALA A 72 20.16 -8.99 35.77
C ALA A 72 19.81 -9.24 37.25
N ALA A 73 18.62 -8.81 37.68
CA ALA A 73 18.17 -8.95 39.07
C ALA A 73 18.04 -10.42 39.49
N ARG A 74 17.46 -11.27 38.64
CA ARG A 74 17.33 -12.72 38.87
C ARG A 74 18.68 -13.44 39.02
N HIS A 75 19.74 -12.86 38.46
CA HIS A 75 21.11 -13.37 38.58
C HIS A 75 21.95 -12.61 39.60
N GLY A 76 21.33 -11.81 40.48
CA GLY A 76 22.01 -11.12 41.59
C GLY A 76 22.80 -9.87 41.19
N PHE A 77 22.66 -9.42 39.94
CA PHE A 77 23.29 -8.17 39.49
C PHE A 77 22.37 -6.99 39.76
N GLY A 78 22.90 -5.94 40.39
CA GLY A 78 22.14 -4.73 40.70
C GLY A 78 21.66 -3.94 39.46
N ASN A 79 22.26 -4.17 38.29
CA ASN A 79 21.82 -3.63 37.01
C ASN A 79 22.44 -4.44 35.85
N PRO A 80 21.93 -4.33 34.61
CA PRO A 80 22.46 -5.09 33.48
C PRO A 80 23.89 -4.70 33.07
N THR A 81 24.35 -3.47 33.35
CA THR A 81 25.74 -3.07 33.09
C THR A 81 26.72 -3.91 33.91
N LEU A 82 26.40 -4.18 35.18
CA LEU A 82 27.20 -5.05 36.05
C LEU A 82 27.24 -6.49 35.54
N MET A 83 26.13 -7.00 35.01
CA MET A 83 26.07 -8.32 34.41
C MET A 83 26.98 -8.43 33.19
N VAL A 84 26.95 -7.43 32.29
CA VAL A 84 27.83 -7.37 31.12
C VAL A 84 29.29 -7.22 31.54
N GLN A 85 29.57 -6.38 32.53
CA GLN A 85 30.92 -6.20 33.08
C GLN A 85 31.48 -7.54 33.59
N HIS A 86 30.71 -8.27 34.39
CA HIS A 86 31.10 -9.58 34.92
C HIS A 86 31.32 -10.61 33.79
N ALA A 87 30.46 -10.63 32.77
CA ALA A 87 30.56 -11.60 31.69
C ALA A 87 31.73 -11.35 30.73
N THR A 88 32.15 -10.09 30.56
CA THR A 88 33.17 -9.70 29.57
C THR A 88 34.53 -9.41 30.18
N GLY A 89 34.61 -9.16 31.49
CA GLY A 89 35.84 -8.73 32.17
C GLY A 89 36.27 -7.29 31.84
N LEU A 90 35.48 -6.55 31.06
CA LEU A 90 35.76 -5.17 30.70
C LEU A 90 35.55 -4.21 31.87
N SER A 91 36.02 -2.98 31.71
CA SER A 91 35.70 -1.93 32.67
C SER A 91 34.19 -1.63 32.70
N ARG A 92 33.69 -1.07 33.79
CA ARG A 92 32.28 -0.65 33.90
C ARG A 92 31.88 0.33 32.78
N ILE A 93 32.79 1.22 32.39
CA ILE A 93 32.55 2.21 31.33
C ILE A 93 32.37 1.50 29.98
N GLU A 94 33.24 0.55 29.66
CA GLU A 94 33.16 -0.22 28.40
C GLU A 94 31.94 -1.13 28.36
N ALA A 95 31.61 -1.80 29.46
CA ALA A 95 30.38 -2.58 29.59
C ALA A 95 29.13 -1.70 29.39
N GLY A 96 29.14 -0.49 29.95
CA GLY A 96 28.09 0.50 29.73
C GLY A 96 27.97 0.93 28.27
N ARG A 97 29.11 1.14 27.58
CA ARG A 97 29.13 1.45 26.14
C ARG A 97 28.58 0.31 25.29
N LEU A 98 29.00 -0.93 25.54
CA LEU A 98 28.47 -2.10 24.83
C LEU A 98 26.96 -2.22 25.01
N LEU A 99 26.46 -1.93 26.21
CA LEU A 99 25.04 -1.95 26.51
C LEU A 99 24.28 -0.86 25.75
N ALA A 100 24.78 0.37 25.76
CA ALA A 100 24.18 1.49 25.01
C ALA A 100 24.14 1.22 23.49
N VAL A 101 25.27 0.78 22.91
CA VAL A 101 25.34 0.40 21.49
C VAL A 101 24.39 -0.76 21.19
N GLY A 102 24.34 -1.77 22.05
CA GLY A 102 23.43 -2.90 21.91
C GLY A 102 21.96 -2.52 21.91
N VAL A 103 21.56 -1.58 22.76
CA VAL A 103 20.19 -1.02 22.78
C VAL A 103 19.90 -0.30 21.47
N LEU A 104 20.77 0.59 21.02
CA LEU A 104 20.60 1.32 19.76
C LEU A 104 20.48 0.40 18.55
N MET A 105 21.36 -0.62 18.46
CA MET A 105 21.29 -1.63 17.39
C MET A 105 19.93 -2.32 17.38
N ARG A 106 19.45 -2.76 18.55
CA ARG A 106 18.16 -3.45 18.66
C ARG A 106 16.99 -2.53 18.33
N GLU A 107 17.00 -1.29 18.79
CA GLU A 107 15.95 -0.31 18.49
C GLU A 107 15.89 -0.01 17.00
N THR A 108 17.04 0.11 16.35
CA THR A 108 17.16 0.29 14.89
C THR A 108 16.57 -0.90 14.15
N GLU A 109 16.99 -2.13 14.47
CA GLU A 109 16.45 -3.34 13.84
C GLU A 109 14.93 -3.46 14.02
N MET A 110 14.41 -3.09 15.20
CA MET A 110 12.97 -3.09 15.45
C MET A 110 12.24 -1.99 14.67
N ALA A 111 12.83 -0.80 14.53
CA ALA A 111 12.28 0.28 13.73
C ALA A 111 12.22 -0.12 12.25
N GLU A 112 13.27 -0.74 11.71
CA GLU A 112 13.32 -1.25 10.34
C GLU A 112 12.25 -2.31 10.09
N ARG A 113 12.06 -3.26 11.01
CA ARG A 113 11.00 -4.28 10.91
C ARG A 113 9.60 -3.67 10.86
N ARG A 114 9.29 -2.75 11.78
CA ARG A 114 8.00 -2.04 11.78
C ARG A 114 7.78 -1.25 10.50
N ALA A 115 8.83 -0.62 9.97
CA ALA A 115 8.75 0.09 8.70
C ALA A 115 8.52 -0.85 7.51
N ALA A 116 9.12 -2.05 7.52
CA ALA A 116 8.86 -3.07 6.51
C ALA A 116 7.41 -3.59 6.59
N GLU A 117 6.94 -3.94 7.78
CA GLU A 117 5.56 -4.38 8.03
C GLU A 117 4.53 -3.33 7.57
N ALA A 118 4.79 -2.04 7.84
CA ALA A 118 3.93 -0.95 7.38
C ALA A 118 3.88 -0.84 5.85
N ARG A 119 5.02 -0.99 5.16
CA ARG A 119 5.07 -1.01 3.68
C ARG A 119 4.32 -2.21 3.12
N ASP A 120 4.43 -3.36 3.76
CA ASP A 120 3.75 -4.58 3.32
C ASP A 120 2.22 -4.44 3.47
N ALA A 121 1.77 -3.89 4.61
CA ALA A 121 0.37 -3.57 4.83
C ALA A 121 -0.16 -2.55 3.80
N GLN A 122 0.62 -1.51 3.48
CA GLN A 122 0.26 -0.53 2.47
C GLN A 122 0.15 -1.17 1.07
N ARG A 123 1.09 -2.05 0.69
CA ARG A 123 1.03 -2.77 -0.59
C ARG A 123 -0.22 -3.65 -0.69
N LEU A 124 -0.58 -4.34 0.40
CA LEU A 124 -1.80 -5.15 0.45
C LEU A 124 -3.07 -4.28 0.34
N ALA A 125 -3.12 -3.16 1.05
CA ALA A 125 -4.23 -2.20 0.97
C ALA A 125 -4.37 -1.62 -0.46
N GLN A 126 -3.26 -1.31 -1.12
CA GLN A 126 -3.30 -0.83 -2.50
C GLN A 126 -3.76 -1.91 -3.47
N ALA A 127 -3.26 -3.15 -3.33
CA ALA A 127 -3.67 -4.27 -4.18
C ALA A 127 -5.17 -4.58 -4.04
N THR A 128 -5.69 -4.54 -2.81
CA THR A 128 -7.13 -4.75 -2.55
C THR A 128 -7.99 -3.62 -3.12
N ALA A 129 -7.56 -2.36 -3.00
CA ALA A 129 -8.25 -1.23 -3.61
C ALA A 129 -8.28 -1.32 -5.15
N VAL A 130 -7.16 -1.70 -5.78
CA VAL A 130 -7.10 -1.91 -7.23
C VAL A 130 -8.01 -3.05 -7.67
N ALA A 131 -8.00 -4.18 -6.95
CA ALA A 131 -8.89 -5.30 -7.25
C ALA A 131 -10.37 -4.91 -7.14
N ALA A 132 -10.74 -4.13 -6.12
CA ALA A 132 -12.10 -3.63 -5.96
C ALA A 132 -12.51 -2.68 -7.10
N ALA A 133 -11.60 -1.79 -7.54
CA ALA A 133 -11.86 -0.90 -8.66
C ALA A 133 -12.06 -1.66 -9.98
N VAL A 134 -11.23 -2.68 -10.24
CA VAL A 134 -11.36 -3.54 -11.43
C VAL A 134 -12.68 -4.32 -11.39
N ALA A 135 -13.06 -4.87 -10.25
CA ALA A 135 -14.34 -5.57 -10.10
C ALA A 135 -15.55 -4.63 -10.32
N ALA A 136 -15.48 -3.39 -9.81
CA ALA A 136 -16.52 -2.38 -10.02
C ALA A 136 -16.64 -1.98 -11.50
N ALA A 137 -15.51 -1.80 -12.19
CA ALA A 137 -15.50 -1.49 -13.62
C ALA A 137 -16.13 -2.62 -14.46
N ALA A 138 -15.76 -3.88 -14.19
CA ALA A 138 -16.35 -5.04 -14.86
C ALA A 138 -17.86 -5.15 -14.60
N ALA A 139 -18.32 -4.91 -13.37
CA ALA A 139 -19.75 -4.90 -13.06
C ALA A 139 -20.51 -3.78 -13.79
N ALA A 140 -19.90 -2.60 -13.93
CA ALA A 140 -20.49 -1.49 -14.69
C ALA A 140 -20.59 -1.80 -16.20
N GLU A 141 -19.60 -2.47 -16.78
CA GLU A 141 -19.65 -2.91 -18.18
C GLU A 141 -20.78 -3.92 -18.42
N VAL A 142 -20.95 -4.89 -17.52
CA VAL A 142 -22.07 -5.86 -17.59
C VAL A 142 -23.42 -5.14 -17.50
N ALA A 143 -23.59 -4.25 -16.52
CA ALA A 143 -24.83 -3.49 -16.36
C ALA A 143 -25.13 -2.59 -17.57
N ALA A 144 -24.11 -1.99 -18.19
CA ALA A 144 -24.27 -1.20 -19.40
C ALA A 144 -24.69 -2.05 -20.61
N ALA A 145 -24.16 -3.27 -20.73
CA ALA A 145 -24.55 -4.20 -21.77
C ALA A 145 -26.02 -4.67 -21.60
N GLU A 146 -26.42 -5.02 -20.38
CA GLU A 146 -27.81 -5.41 -20.06
C GLU A 146 -28.78 -4.25 -20.32
N ALA A 147 -28.41 -3.02 -19.95
CA ALA A 147 -29.23 -1.84 -20.23
C ALA A 147 -29.36 -1.55 -21.73
N ALA A 148 -28.29 -1.76 -22.51
CA ALA A 148 -28.32 -1.61 -23.96
C ALA A 148 -29.22 -2.67 -24.63
N GLU A 149 -29.16 -3.92 -24.17
CA GLU A 149 -30.03 -4.99 -24.65
C GLU A 149 -31.50 -4.72 -24.31
N ALA A 150 -31.80 -4.29 -23.08
CA ALA A 150 -33.14 -3.91 -22.67
C ALA A 150 -33.69 -2.73 -23.48
N ALA A 151 -32.86 -1.72 -23.76
CA ALA A 151 -33.22 -0.60 -24.61
C ALA A 151 -33.49 -1.03 -26.05
N ALA A 152 -32.68 -1.94 -26.61
CA ALA A 152 -32.90 -2.49 -27.95
C ALA A 152 -34.21 -3.30 -28.03
N ALA A 153 -34.51 -4.12 -27.01
CA ALA A 153 -35.75 -4.88 -26.91
C ALA A 153 -36.97 -3.94 -26.82
N ALA A 154 -36.90 -2.90 -25.99
CA ALA A 154 -37.96 -1.90 -25.87
C ALA A 154 -38.20 -1.15 -27.19
N ALA A 155 -37.14 -0.80 -27.92
CA ALA A 155 -37.24 -0.17 -29.23
C ALA A 155 -37.94 -1.08 -30.26
N LEU A 156 -37.59 -2.38 -30.29
CA LEU A 156 -38.26 -3.35 -31.16
C LEU A 156 -39.74 -3.50 -30.81
N ALA A 157 -40.07 -3.58 -29.51
CA ALA A 157 -41.45 -3.66 -29.03
C ALA A 157 -42.27 -2.41 -29.44
N ALA A 158 -41.68 -1.21 -29.33
CA ALA A 158 -42.32 0.02 -29.79
C ALA A 158 -42.58 0.02 -31.30
N VAL A 159 -41.62 -0.46 -32.11
CA VAL A 159 -41.80 -0.60 -33.56
C VAL A 159 -42.86 -1.65 -33.92
N GLN A 160 -42.98 -2.74 -33.16
CA GLN A 160 -44.03 -3.74 -33.34
C GLN A 160 -45.40 -3.17 -33.00
N ALA A 161 -45.55 -2.52 -31.83
CA ALA A 161 -46.79 -1.87 -31.41
C ALA A 161 -47.25 -0.81 -32.42
N GLN A 162 -46.31 -0.05 -33.00
CA GLN A 162 -46.64 0.93 -34.04
C GLN A 162 -47.16 0.27 -35.32
N ARG A 163 -46.54 -0.84 -35.74
CA ARG A 163 -46.98 -1.61 -36.92
C ARG A 163 -48.36 -2.23 -36.72
N GLU A 164 -48.62 -2.75 -35.53
CA GLU A 164 -49.94 -3.27 -35.16
C GLU A 164 -51.00 -2.17 -35.20
N ALA A 165 -50.72 -1.01 -34.60
CA ALA A 165 -51.63 0.14 -34.63
C ALA A 165 -51.89 0.66 -36.07
N ASP A 166 -50.85 0.71 -36.91
CA ASP A 166 -50.98 1.12 -38.31
C ASP A 166 -51.83 0.11 -39.11
N TRP A 167 -51.65 -1.19 -38.85
CA TRP A 167 -52.46 -2.26 -39.45
C TRP A 167 -53.92 -2.18 -39.00
N GLU A 168 -54.17 -2.00 -37.71
CA GLU A 168 -55.53 -1.83 -37.17
C GLU A 168 -56.23 -0.59 -37.75
N ALA A 169 -55.50 0.51 -37.91
CA ALA A 169 -56.00 1.73 -38.52
C ALA A 169 -56.37 1.52 -39.99
N ALA A 170 -55.54 0.82 -40.77
CA ALA A 170 -55.84 0.47 -42.16
C ALA A 170 -57.05 -0.46 -42.28
N GLN A 171 -57.18 -1.45 -41.39
CA GLN A 171 -58.34 -2.34 -41.32
C GLN A 171 -59.62 -1.59 -40.93
N TRP A 172 -59.51 -0.60 -40.05
CA TRP A 172 -60.64 0.28 -39.74
C TRP A 172 -61.04 1.10 -40.96
N GLU A 173 -60.09 1.72 -41.66
CA GLU A 173 -60.36 2.50 -42.88
C GLU A 173 -61.04 1.67 -43.97
N ALA A 174 -60.57 0.44 -44.22
CA ALA A 174 -61.18 -0.47 -45.18
C ALA A 174 -62.65 -0.78 -44.83
N ARG A 175 -62.93 -1.06 -43.55
CA ARG A 175 -64.30 -1.34 -43.07
C ARG A 175 -65.22 -0.13 -43.18
N GLU A 176 -64.72 1.08 -42.97
CA GLU A 176 -65.50 2.31 -43.16
C GLU A 176 -65.77 2.58 -44.65
N ALA A 177 -64.80 2.33 -45.53
CA ALA A 177 -64.97 2.45 -46.97
C ALA A 177 -66.04 1.46 -47.49
N ASP A 178 -65.96 0.19 -47.07
CA ASP A 178 -66.96 -0.83 -47.40
C ASP A 178 -68.36 -0.44 -46.90
N ARG A 179 -68.46 0.07 -45.66
CA ARG A 179 -69.73 0.55 -45.10
C ARG A 179 -70.29 1.71 -45.89
N ALA A 180 -69.46 2.68 -46.25
CA ALA A 180 -69.87 3.85 -47.01
C ALA A 180 -70.40 3.45 -48.39
N ALA A 181 -69.74 2.49 -49.06
CA ALA A 181 -70.19 1.94 -50.33
C ALA A 181 -71.56 1.24 -50.19
N VAL A 182 -71.71 0.34 -49.22
CA VAL A 182 -72.99 -0.35 -48.96
C VAL A 182 -74.12 0.63 -48.61
N TRP A 183 -73.84 1.67 -47.81
CA TRP A 183 -74.83 2.69 -47.48
C TRP A 183 -75.28 3.49 -48.70
N ALA A 184 -74.34 3.90 -49.56
CA ALA A 184 -74.64 4.64 -50.78
C ALA A 184 -75.51 3.83 -51.76
N GLU A 185 -75.33 2.52 -51.82
CA GLU A 185 -76.19 1.63 -52.63
C GLU A 185 -77.62 1.53 -52.09
N LEU A 186 -77.78 1.43 -50.76
CA LEU A 186 -79.08 1.23 -50.12
C LEU A 186 -79.87 2.54 -49.94
N HIS A 187 -79.17 3.67 -49.81
CA HIS A 187 -79.74 4.97 -49.43
C HIS A 187 -79.13 6.13 -50.24
N PRO A 188 -79.40 6.22 -51.55
CA PRO A 188 -78.70 7.15 -52.45
C PRO A 188 -78.96 8.64 -52.17
N ASP A 189 -80.11 8.98 -51.58
CA ASP A 189 -80.52 10.37 -51.33
C ASP A 189 -80.23 10.86 -49.90
N LEU A 190 -79.60 10.04 -49.05
CA LEU A 190 -79.32 10.36 -47.64
C LEU A 190 -77.81 10.50 -47.37
N PRO A 191 -77.39 11.48 -46.54
CA PRO A 191 -75.99 11.60 -46.15
C PRO A 191 -75.52 10.41 -45.32
N LEU A 192 -74.23 10.06 -45.42
CA LEU A 192 -73.62 8.99 -44.65
C LEU A 192 -73.66 9.32 -43.13
N PRO A 193 -74.12 8.41 -42.26
CA PRO A 193 -74.08 8.60 -40.82
C PRO A 193 -72.66 8.70 -40.27
N ASP A 194 -72.50 9.35 -39.12
CA ASP A 194 -71.20 9.47 -38.45
C ASP A 194 -70.57 8.10 -38.18
N ALA A 195 -69.30 7.99 -38.54
CA ALA A 195 -68.51 6.79 -38.31
C ALA A 195 -68.22 6.58 -36.81
N ALA A 196 -67.96 5.32 -36.43
CA ALA A 196 -67.39 5.01 -35.13
C ALA A 196 -66.02 5.70 -34.97
N PRO A 197 -65.56 6.06 -33.76
CA PRO A 197 -64.27 6.71 -33.59
C PRO A 197 -63.13 5.81 -34.06
N ARG A 198 -62.20 6.39 -34.83
CA ARG A 198 -60.98 5.71 -35.28
C ARG A 198 -60.13 5.28 -34.07
N PRO A 199 -59.57 4.06 -34.06
CA PRO A 199 -58.64 3.66 -33.00
C PRO A 199 -57.46 4.64 -32.92
N ALA A 200 -57.18 5.11 -31.71
CA ALA A 200 -56.13 6.09 -31.46
C ALA A 200 -54.75 5.47 -31.64
N ARG A 201 -53.86 6.17 -32.35
CA ARG A 201 -52.46 5.77 -32.46
C ARG A 201 -51.82 5.88 -31.07
N PRO A 202 -51.04 4.88 -30.62
CA PRO A 202 -50.29 5.03 -29.38
C PRO A 202 -49.38 6.26 -29.50
N GLU A 203 -49.45 7.17 -28.52
CA GLU A 203 -48.52 8.30 -28.46
C GLU A 203 -47.10 7.76 -28.30
N ALA A 204 -46.21 8.13 -29.22
CA ALA A 204 -44.81 7.77 -29.10
C ALA A 204 -44.29 8.36 -27.77
N PRO A 205 -43.70 7.56 -26.88
CA PRO A 205 -43.05 8.12 -25.70
C PRO A 205 -41.99 9.12 -26.18
N PRO A 206 -41.81 10.24 -25.47
CA PRO A 206 -40.82 11.24 -25.88
C PRO A 206 -39.48 10.53 -26.00
N VAL A 207 -38.91 10.53 -27.21
CA VAL A 207 -37.56 10.04 -27.44
C VAL A 207 -36.66 11.01 -26.69
N ALA A 208 -36.31 10.67 -25.45
CA ALA A 208 -35.26 11.38 -24.74
C ALA A 208 -34.04 11.32 -25.66
N PRO A 209 -33.42 12.48 -25.99
CA PRO A 209 -32.29 12.48 -26.91
C PRO A 209 -31.26 11.51 -26.36
N VAL A 210 -30.88 10.52 -27.18
CA VAL A 210 -29.71 9.70 -26.91
C VAL A 210 -28.55 10.68 -26.86
N ALA A 211 -28.11 11.02 -25.65
CA ALA A 211 -26.92 11.83 -25.46
C ALA A 211 -25.80 11.11 -26.23
N PRO A 212 -25.03 11.82 -27.08
CA PRO A 212 -23.93 11.19 -27.79
C PRO A 212 -23.06 10.49 -26.76
N ILE A 213 -22.81 9.20 -26.98
CA ILE A 213 -21.85 8.44 -26.19
C ILE A 213 -20.51 9.11 -26.50
N SER A 214 -20.12 10.08 -25.68
CA SER A 214 -18.79 10.67 -25.76
C SER A 214 -17.80 9.50 -25.75
N PRO A 215 -16.82 9.45 -26.67
CA PRO A 215 -15.75 8.48 -26.54
C PRO A 215 -15.21 8.66 -25.13
N VAL A 216 -15.23 7.57 -24.36
CA VAL A 216 -14.66 7.52 -23.01
C VAL A 216 -13.29 8.16 -23.12
N ALA A 217 -13.15 9.39 -22.61
CA ALA A 217 -11.87 10.05 -22.54
C ALA A 217 -10.95 9.05 -21.84
N PRO A 218 -9.71 8.82 -22.33
CA PRO A 218 -8.79 7.94 -21.63
C PRO A 218 -8.79 8.43 -20.19
N ILE A 219 -9.18 7.55 -19.27
CA ILE A 219 -9.18 7.83 -17.85
C ILE A 219 -7.75 8.26 -17.59
N SER A 220 -7.55 9.58 -17.45
CA SER A 220 -6.27 10.10 -17.01
C SER A 220 -6.11 9.47 -15.65
N LEU A 221 -5.20 8.50 -15.58
CA LEU A 221 -4.83 7.81 -14.37
C LEU A 221 -4.08 8.81 -13.50
N VAL A 222 -4.81 9.82 -13.01
CA VAL A 222 -4.41 10.60 -11.86
C VAL A 222 -4.65 9.66 -10.71
N VAL A 223 -3.68 8.77 -10.49
CA VAL A 223 -3.43 8.23 -9.17
C VAL A 223 -3.36 9.47 -8.28
N PRO A 224 -4.27 9.69 -7.34
CA PRO A 224 -4.04 10.72 -6.36
C PRO A 224 -2.72 10.31 -5.69
N MET A 225 -1.63 11.05 -5.97
CA MET A 225 -0.52 11.05 -5.03
C MET A 225 -1.18 11.32 -3.68
N PRO A 226 -0.91 10.50 -2.65
CA PRO A 226 -1.40 10.84 -1.34
C PRO A 226 -0.92 12.26 -1.09
N VAL A 227 -1.86 13.17 -0.84
CA VAL A 227 -1.54 14.46 -0.25
C VAL A 227 -0.93 14.07 1.08
N ILE A 228 0.40 13.96 1.10
CA ILE A 228 1.18 13.94 2.31
C ILE A 228 0.83 15.28 2.93
N PRO A 229 0.09 15.35 4.06
CA PRO A 229 0.07 16.59 4.79
C PRO A 229 1.55 16.90 5.03
N LEU A 230 2.01 18.05 4.55
CA LEU A 230 3.22 18.66 5.07
C LEU A 230 2.92 18.94 6.55
N VAL A 231 2.97 17.89 7.36
CA VAL A 231 3.30 18.02 8.76
C VAL A 231 4.66 18.65 8.69
N GLU A 232 4.74 19.93 8.98
CA GLU A 232 6.00 20.55 9.36
C GLU A 232 6.55 19.69 10.49
N VAL A 233 7.43 18.75 10.13
CA VAL A 233 8.33 18.14 11.07
C VAL A 233 9.30 19.26 11.39
N VAL A 234 8.93 20.07 12.38
CA VAL A 234 9.84 20.98 13.05
C VAL A 234 10.93 20.10 13.64
N VAL A 235 12.05 20.02 12.92
CA VAL A 235 13.23 19.32 13.37
C VAL A 235 13.81 20.16 14.53
N PRO A 236 13.84 19.64 15.77
CA PRO A 236 14.16 20.46 16.94
C PRO A 236 15.60 21.02 16.97
N TRP A 237 16.46 20.61 16.02
CA TRP A 237 17.81 21.17 15.90
C TRP A 237 17.93 22.40 15.00
N GLN A 238 16.89 22.78 14.24
CA GLN A 238 16.99 23.90 13.28
C GLN A 238 16.67 25.28 13.89
N ALA A 239 16.12 25.33 15.10
CA ALA A 239 15.83 26.58 15.81
C ALA A 239 17.06 27.46 16.15
N PRO A 240 18.26 26.95 16.52
CA PRO A 240 19.34 27.81 17.00
C PRO A 240 20.00 28.65 15.91
N ILE A 241 20.14 28.11 14.69
CA ILE A 241 20.94 28.75 13.63
C ILE A 241 20.13 29.87 12.95
N VAL A 242 18.83 29.65 12.70
CA VAL A 242 17.97 30.64 12.06
C VAL A 242 17.73 31.85 12.99
N HIS A 243 17.61 31.62 14.31
CA HIS A 243 17.53 32.71 15.28
C HIS A 243 18.85 33.46 15.47
N ALA A 244 20.01 32.81 15.35
CA ALA A 244 21.32 33.47 15.46
C ALA A 244 21.63 34.38 14.25
N VAL A 245 21.18 34.02 13.04
CA VAL A 245 21.33 34.85 11.84
C VAL A 245 20.35 36.03 11.84
N ALA A 246 19.09 35.81 12.24
CA ALA A 246 18.11 36.89 12.37
C ALA A 246 18.44 37.88 13.51
N ALA A 247 19.14 37.42 14.55
CA ALA A 247 19.64 38.26 15.64
C ALA A 247 21.02 38.90 15.37
N GLY A 248 21.60 38.70 14.18
CA GLY A 248 22.88 39.32 13.78
C GLY A 248 24.10 38.83 14.56
N ILE A 249 24.08 37.61 15.09
CA ILE A 249 25.14 37.07 15.97
C ILE A 249 26.32 36.50 15.16
N PHE A 250 26.13 36.20 13.88
CA PHE A 250 27.20 35.79 12.97
C PHE A 250 27.18 36.64 11.69
N SER A 251 28.35 37.15 11.31
CA SER A 251 28.61 37.88 10.06
C SER A 251 29.24 36.98 9.01
#